data_AF-A0A7W1V6M9-F1
#
_entry.id   AF-A0A7W1V6M9-F1
#
_cell.length_a   1.000
_cell.length_b   1.000
_cell.length_c   1.000
_cell.angle_alpha   90.00
_cell.angle_beta   90.00
_cell.angle_gamma   90.00
#
_symmetry.space_group_name_H-M   'P 1'
#
loop_
_entity.id
_entity.type
_entity.pdbx_description
1 polymer ?
#
loop_
_entity_poly.entity_id
_entity_poly.type
_entity_poly.pdbx_seq_one_letter_code
_entity_poly.pdbx_strand_id
1 'polypeptide(L)'
;MKKLLALFLGLAFLLTSFAPDAFGQTRRKKKKYRGLATNTAIVGGSTAAGALIGRGRNGALIGAGAGLLYASSRKGTKRRHENSKVRRYSKVGGGTLLGLGTGAAVGDKKGMIVGGLAGAGATYLYTHNGKKYYRAKNGRVYSRR
;
A
#
# COMPACT_ATOMS: atom_id res chain seq x y z
N MET A 1 3.83 -32.34 13.18
CA MET A 1 3.57 -31.04 12.51
C MET A 1 3.71 -29.81 13.40
N LYS A 2 3.31 -29.85 14.69
CA LYS A 2 3.37 -28.70 15.61
C LYS A 2 4.79 -28.11 15.81
N LYS A 3 5.83 -28.96 15.79
CA LYS A 3 7.24 -28.54 15.95
C LYS A 3 7.78 -27.71 14.77
N LEU A 4 7.37 -28.04 13.54
CA LEU A 4 7.71 -27.27 12.34
C LEU A 4 7.03 -25.90 12.33
N LEU A 5 5.79 -25.84 12.81
CA LEU A 5 5.01 -24.61 12.90
C LEU A 5 5.60 -23.65 13.96
N ALA A 6 6.05 -24.20 15.10
CA ALA A 6 6.77 -23.44 16.12
C ALA A 6 8.12 -22.90 15.62
N LEU A 7 8.83 -23.70 14.82
CA LEU A 7 10.12 -23.31 14.23
C LEU A 7 9.94 -22.19 13.19
N PHE A 8 8.88 -22.26 12.38
CA PHE A 8 8.52 -21.22 11.42
C PHE A 8 8.10 -19.90 12.11
N LEU A 9 7.34 -19.99 13.20
CA LEU A 9 6.96 -18.84 14.03
C LEU A 9 8.18 -18.20 14.71
N GLY A 10 9.08 -19.00 15.25
CA GLY A 10 10.33 -18.52 15.85
C GLY A 10 11.24 -17.81 14.84
N LEU A 11 11.36 -18.37 13.63
CA LEU A 11 12.15 -17.76 12.56
C LEU A 11 11.55 -16.44 12.08
N ALA A 12 10.22 -16.38 11.93
CA ALA A 12 9.52 -15.15 11.57
C ALA A 12 9.68 -14.07 12.65
N PHE A 13 9.62 -14.44 13.93
CA PHE A 13 9.80 -13.52 15.05
C PHE A 13 11.23 -12.97 15.11
N LEU A 14 12.24 -13.83 14.91
CA LEU A 14 13.65 -13.43 14.81
C LEU A 14 13.88 -12.43 13.68
N LEU A 15 13.32 -12.69 12.49
CA LEU A 15 13.43 -11.78 11.35
C LEU A 15 12.76 -10.42 11.59
N THR A 16 11.66 -10.37 12.36
CA THR A 16 11.03 -9.11 12.76
C THR A 16 11.79 -8.36 13.84
N SER A 17 12.50 -9.07 14.74
CA SER A 17 13.26 -8.46 15.83
C SER A 17 14.55 -7.77 15.37
N PHE A 18 15.12 -8.15 14.22
CA PHE A 18 16.26 -7.46 13.61
C PHE A 18 15.87 -6.24 12.75
N ALA A 19 14.59 -5.93 12.61
CA ALA A 19 14.13 -4.80 11.81
C ALA A 19 14.27 -3.39 12.45
N PRO A 20 14.39 -3.17 13.78
CA PRO A 20 14.33 -1.81 14.33
C PRO A 20 15.67 -1.06 14.44
N ASP A 21 16.82 -1.69 14.20
CA ASP A 21 18.13 -1.04 14.48
C ASP A 21 18.54 0.10 13.53
N ALA A 22 17.74 0.42 12.51
CA ALA A 22 18.02 1.54 11.59
C ALA A 22 17.30 2.86 11.95
N PHE A 23 16.71 2.99 13.13
CA PHE A 23 15.98 4.20 13.56
C PHE A 23 16.74 5.11 14.53
N GLY A 24 18.00 4.82 14.82
CA GLY A 24 18.89 5.73 15.54
C GLY A 24 19.60 6.68 14.61
N GLN A 25 19.35 7.98 14.75
CA GLN A 25 20.32 9.04 14.44
C GLN A 25 20.54 9.38 12.95
N THR A 26 19.81 10.39 12.46
CA THR A 26 20.44 11.51 11.70
C THR A 26 19.43 12.64 11.45
N ARG A 27 19.49 13.65 12.33
CA ARG A 27 19.07 15.02 12.05
C ARG A 27 19.83 15.53 10.80
N ARG A 28 19.14 16.24 9.91
CA ARG A 28 19.68 17.05 8.80
C ARG A 28 20.41 16.34 7.64
N LYS A 29 19.72 15.56 6.80
CA LYS A 29 20.03 15.50 5.35
C LYS A 29 18.73 15.50 4.53
N LYS A 30 18.65 16.31 3.46
CA LYS A 30 17.52 16.30 2.51
C LYS A 30 17.42 14.89 1.89
N LYS A 31 16.57 14.02 2.43
CA LYS A 31 16.38 12.64 1.91
C LYS A 31 15.94 12.65 0.44
N LYS A 32 16.71 11.97 -0.43
CA LYS A 32 16.44 11.74 -1.86
C LYS A 32 15.06 11.09 -2.10
N TYR A 33 14.55 10.33 -1.12
CA TYR A 33 13.23 9.69 -1.15
C TYR A 33 12.34 10.15 0.01
N ARG A 34 11.96 11.43 -0.01
CA ARG A 34 11.11 12.05 1.01
C ARG A 34 9.72 11.42 1.04
N GLY A 35 9.47 10.55 2.01
CA GLY A 35 8.15 9.98 2.31
C GLY A 35 8.02 8.49 2.00
N LEU A 36 9.03 7.87 1.39
CA LEU A 36 9.05 6.44 1.10
C LEU A 36 8.97 5.63 2.39
N ALA A 37 9.82 5.94 3.38
CA ALA A 37 9.74 5.32 4.71
C ALA A 37 8.35 5.46 5.36
N THR A 38 7.70 6.61 5.23
CA THR A 38 6.34 6.80 5.77
C THR A 38 5.31 5.99 4.97
N ASN A 39 5.42 5.93 3.65
CA ASN A 39 4.53 5.12 2.82
C ASN A 39 4.71 3.63 3.12
N THR A 40 5.95 3.16 3.26
CA THR A 40 6.27 1.78 3.65
C THR A 40 5.77 1.49 5.06
N ALA A 41 5.90 2.41 6.01
CA ALA A 41 5.36 2.24 7.35
C ALA A 41 3.82 2.20 7.36
N ILE A 42 3.16 3.04 6.56
CA ILE A 42 1.70 2.98 6.39
C ILE A 42 1.32 1.63 5.80
N VAL A 43 1.91 1.22 4.68
CA VAL A 43 1.57 -0.04 4.02
C VAL A 43 1.86 -1.21 4.95
N GLY A 44 3.07 -1.31 5.50
CA GLY A 44 3.47 -2.38 6.42
C GLY A 44 2.61 -2.43 7.68
N GLY A 45 2.33 -1.29 8.31
CA GLY A 45 1.45 -1.20 9.47
C GLY A 45 0.01 -1.59 9.15
N SER A 46 -0.50 -1.17 7.99
CA SER A 46 -1.85 -1.54 7.51
C SER A 46 -1.92 -3.03 7.18
N THR A 47 -0.88 -3.61 6.58
CA THR A 47 -0.76 -5.04 6.30
C THR A 47 -0.76 -5.84 7.60
N ALA A 48 0.04 -5.44 8.59
CA ALA A 48 0.11 -6.12 9.89
C ALA A 48 -1.22 -6.02 10.65
N ALA A 49 -1.79 -4.81 10.74
CA ALA A 49 -3.10 -4.59 11.36
C ALA A 49 -4.20 -5.38 10.62
N GLY A 50 -4.19 -5.38 9.29
CA GLY A 50 -5.10 -6.15 8.47
C GLY A 50 -4.95 -7.66 8.71
N ALA A 51 -3.72 -8.17 8.82
CA ALA A 51 -3.46 -9.58 9.13
C ALA A 51 -4.02 -9.98 10.49
N LEU A 52 -3.90 -9.10 11.49
CA LEU A 52 -4.41 -9.32 12.84
C LEU A 52 -5.95 -9.27 12.87
N ILE A 53 -6.55 -8.25 12.25
CA ILE A 53 -8.01 -8.00 12.29
C ILE A 53 -8.76 -8.96 11.36
N GLY A 54 -8.29 -9.09 10.11
CA GLY A 54 -8.93 -9.90 9.06
C GLY A 54 -8.44 -11.35 9.02
N ARG A 55 -7.86 -11.84 10.12
CA ARG A 55 -7.52 -13.25 10.36
C ARG A 55 -6.60 -13.86 9.28
N GLY A 56 -5.38 -13.35 9.22
CA GLY A 56 -4.29 -13.92 8.42
C GLY A 56 -4.15 -13.30 7.03
N ARG A 57 -3.94 -14.15 6.02
CA ARG A 57 -3.49 -13.72 4.68
C ARG A 57 -4.48 -12.77 4.00
N ASN A 58 -5.78 -13.02 4.09
CA ASN A 58 -6.79 -12.22 3.40
C ASN A 58 -6.87 -10.81 4.01
N GLY A 59 -6.91 -10.73 5.34
CA GLY A 59 -6.81 -9.47 6.06
C GLY A 59 -5.52 -8.71 5.76
N ALA A 60 -4.39 -9.39 5.64
CA ALA A 60 -3.12 -8.78 5.26
C ALA A 60 -3.17 -8.15 3.87
N LEU A 61 -3.79 -8.83 2.89
CA LEU A 61 -3.98 -8.31 1.53
C LEU A 61 -4.91 -7.09 1.51
N ILE A 62 -6.01 -7.13 2.27
CA ILE A 62 -6.92 -5.98 2.43
C ILE A 62 -6.17 -4.79 3.04
N GLY A 63 -5.45 -5.03 4.14
CA GLY A 63 -4.67 -4.02 4.83
C GLY A 63 -3.57 -3.41 3.97
N ALA A 64 -2.80 -4.25 3.27
CA ALA A 64 -1.78 -3.82 2.32
C ALA A 64 -2.39 -2.96 1.20
N GLY A 65 -3.49 -3.43 0.61
CA GLY A 65 -4.20 -2.72 -0.45
C GLY A 65 -4.72 -1.36 -0.02
N ALA A 66 -5.39 -1.30 1.14
CA ALA A 66 -5.94 -0.07 1.71
C ALA A 66 -4.83 0.92 2.09
N GLY A 67 -3.79 0.44 2.77
CA GLY A 67 -2.62 1.24 3.14
C GLY A 67 -1.90 1.82 1.92
N LEU A 68 -1.81 1.05 0.83
CA LEU A 68 -1.12 1.46 -0.39
C LEU A 68 -1.97 2.43 -1.23
N LEU A 69 -3.29 2.26 -1.26
CA LEU A 69 -4.24 3.24 -1.81
C LEU A 69 -4.20 4.58 -1.05
N TYR A 70 -4.14 4.52 0.28
CA TYR A 70 -4.03 5.72 1.12
C TYR A 70 -2.68 6.41 0.94
N ALA A 71 -1.57 5.66 1.02
CA ALA A 71 -0.23 6.19 0.85
C ALA A 71 -0.04 6.86 -0.52
N SER A 72 -0.54 6.24 -1.60
CA SER A 72 -0.48 6.78 -2.96
C SER A 72 -1.45 7.95 -3.23
N SER A 73 -2.43 8.17 -2.35
CA SER A 73 -3.42 9.26 -2.48
C SER A 73 -3.19 10.43 -1.53
N ARG A 74 -2.35 10.28 -0.50
CA ARG A 74 -2.17 11.30 0.54
C ARG A 74 -1.63 12.62 -0.02
N LYS A 75 -1.97 13.73 0.64
CA LYS A 75 -1.55 15.09 0.25
C LYS A 75 -0.02 15.23 0.13
N GLY A 76 0.72 14.50 0.96
CA GLY A 76 2.19 14.46 0.95
C GLY A 76 2.82 13.77 -0.26
N THR A 77 2.16 12.79 -0.87
CA THR A 77 2.60 12.15 -2.13
C THR A 77 2.14 12.95 -3.35
N LYS A 78 0.97 13.63 -3.28
CA LYS A 78 0.50 14.54 -4.37
C LYS A 78 1.38 15.77 -4.58
N ARG A 79 1.99 16.32 -3.53
CA ARG A 79 2.81 17.56 -3.57
C ARG A 79 4.27 17.32 -3.90
N ARG A 80 4.75 16.08 -3.72
CA ARG A 80 6.11 15.66 -4.07
C ARG A 80 6.00 15.07 -5.47
N HIS A 81 6.90 15.42 -6.37
CA HIS A 81 6.91 15.00 -7.78
C HIS A 81 7.08 13.47 -7.96
N GLU A 82 6.28 12.63 -7.29
CA GLU A 82 6.17 11.23 -7.66
C GLU A 82 5.60 11.16 -9.07
N ASN A 83 6.35 10.49 -9.95
CA ASN A 83 5.99 10.36 -11.35
C ASN A 83 4.55 9.86 -11.47
N SER A 84 3.73 10.55 -12.27
CA SER A 84 2.30 10.25 -12.38
C SER A 84 2.02 8.79 -12.76
N LYS A 85 2.97 8.13 -13.44
CA LYS A 85 2.95 6.69 -13.74
C LYS A 85 3.10 5.82 -12.49
N VAL A 86 4.11 6.07 -11.65
CA VAL A 86 4.37 5.31 -10.42
C VAL A 86 3.16 5.34 -9.48
N ARG A 87 2.55 6.52 -9.33
CA ARG A 87 1.35 6.68 -8.50
C ARG A 87 0.13 5.93 -9.06
N ARG A 88 -0.01 5.82 -10.38
CA ARG A 88 -1.05 4.98 -11.00
C ARG A 88 -0.79 3.52 -10.71
N TYR A 89 0.43 3.03 -10.92
CA TYR A 89 0.77 1.64 -10.62
C TYR A 89 0.56 1.30 -9.14
N SER A 90 0.94 2.19 -8.23
CA SER A 90 0.62 1.99 -6.81
C SER A 90 -0.89 1.92 -6.59
N LYS A 91 -1.68 2.82 -7.16
CA LYS A 91 -3.14 2.75 -6.99
C LYS A 91 -3.77 1.48 -7.57
N VAL A 92 -3.32 1.06 -8.74
CA VAL A 92 -3.78 -0.18 -9.37
C VAL A 92 -3.39 -1.36 -8.51
N GLY A 93 -2.12 -1.48 -8.12
CA GLY A 93 -1.65 -2.56 -7.25
C GLY A 93 -2.34 -2.57 -5.89
N GLY A 94 -2.62 -1.40 -5.31
CA GLY A 94 -3.39 -1.27 -4.06
C GLY A 94 -4.83 -1.75 -4.23
N GLY A 95 -5.49 -1.36 -5.33
CA GLY A 95 -6.82 -1.86 -5.69
C GLY A 95 -6.85 -3.36 -5.91
N THR A 96 -5.86 -3.90 -6.61
CA THR A 96 -5.71 -5.34 -6.84
C THR A 96 -5.54 -6.08 -5.53
N LEU A 97 -4.62 -5.66 -4.65
CA LEU A 97 -4.39 -6.32 -3.36
C LEU A 97 -5.64 -6.28 -2.47
N LEU A 98 -6.31 -5.13 -2.43
CA LEU A 98 -7.55 -4.98 -1.68
C LEU A 98 -8.62 -5.93 -2.22
N GLY A 99 -8.81 -5.94 -3.54
CA GLY A 99 -9.76 -6.82 -4.24
C GLY A 99 -9.44 -8.30 -4.12
N LEU A 100 -8.16 -8.70 -4.17
CA LEU A 100 -7.72 -10.07 -3.90
C LEU A 100 -8.08 -10.45 -2.45
N GLY A 101 -7.81 -9.56 -1.50
CA GLY A 101 -8.06 -9.80 -0.08
C GLY A 101 -9.54 -9.89 0.25
N THR A 102 -10.38 -8.95 -0.22
CA THR A 102 -11.84 -9.01 -0.03
C THR A 102 -12.46 -10.13 -0.84
N GLY A 103 -12.02 -10.33 -2.08
CA GLY A 103 -12.48 -11.41 -2.94
C GLY A 103 -12.21 -12.79 -2.35
N ALA A 104 -11.03 -12.99 -1.74
CA ALA A 104 -10.66 -14.23 -1.03
C ALA A 104 -11.37 -14.39 0.32
N ALA A 105 -11.86 -13.30 0.91
CA ALA A 105 -12.62 -13.34 2.16
C ALA A 105 -14.10 -13.65 1.92
N VAL A 106 -14.66 -13.23 0.78
CA VAL A 106 -16.07 -13.43 0.41
C VAL A 106 -16.28 -14.69 -0.43
N GLY A 107 -15.29 -15.09 -1.22
CA GLY A 107 -15.31 -16.32 -1.99
C GLY A 107 -13.94 -16.99 -2.02
N ASP A 108 -13.89 -18.22 -2.51
CA ASP A 108 -12.64 -18.96 -2.62
C ASP A 108 -11.69 -18.34 -3.68
N LYS A 109 -10.80 -19.15 -4.26
CA LYS A 109 -9.85 -18.76 -5.30
C LYS A 109 -10.48 -17.97 -6.45
N LYS A 110 -11.72 -18.29 -6.85
CA LYS A 110 -12.44 -17.56 -7.90
C LYS A 110 -12.83 -16.15 -7.45
N GLY A 111 -13.32 -16.00 -6.22
CA GLY A 111 -13.63 -14.70 -5.62
C GLY A 111 -12.39 -13.82 -5.51
N MET A 112 -11.25 -14.40 -5.13
CA MET A 112 -9.96 -13.72 -5.12
C MET A 112 -9.59 -13.16 -6.50
N ILE A 113 -9.62 -13.98 -7.56
CA ILE A 113 -9.26 -13.55 -8.92
C ILE A 113 -10.21 -12.45 -9.42
N VAL A 114 -11.52 -12.65 -9.28
CA VAL A 114 -12.54 -11.68 -9.71
C VAL A 114 -12.38 -10.37 -8.94
N GLY A 115 -12.21 -10.45 -7.62
CA GLY A 115 -12.00 -9.28 -6.77
C GLY A 115 -10.71 -8.53 -7.14
N GLY A 116 -9.62 -9.24 -7.39
CA GLY A 116 -8.35 -8.66 -7.81
C GLY A 116 -8.45 -7.92 -9.15
N LEU A 117 -9.11 -8.52 -10.13
CA LEU A 117 -9.36 -7.91 -11.44
C LEU A 117 -10.30 -6.71 -11.34
N ALA A 118 -11.40 -6.83 -10.59
CA ALA A 118 -12.34 -5.75 -10.34
C ALA A 118 -11.66 -4.57 -9.62
N GLY A 119 -10.84 -4.85 -8.61
CA GLY A 119 -10.06 -3.86 -7.88
C GLY A 119 -9.03 -3.15 -8.77
N ALA A 120 -8.34 -3.89 -9.64
CA ALA A 120 -7.43 -3.33 -10.64
C ALA A 120 -8.15 -2.44 -11.65
N GLY A 121 -9.25 -2.93 -12.21
CA GLY A 121 -10.05 -2.24 -13.22
C GLY A 121 -10.68 -0.95 -12.68
N ALA A 122 -11.30 -1.01 -11.50
CA ALA A 122 -11.91 0.15 -10.86
C ALA A 122 -10.87 1.24 -10.55
N THR A 123 -9.71 0.86 -10.01
CA THR A 123 -8.64 1.84 -9.70
C THR A 123 -7.93 2.35 -10.94
N TYR A 124 -7.80 1.55 -11.99
CA TYR A 124 -7.30 1.99 -13.28
C TYR A 124 -8.24 3.03 -13.90
N LEU A 125 -9.55 2.74 -13.99
CA LEU A 125 -10.55 3.68 -14.50
C LEU A 125 -10.60 4.98 -13.66
N TYR A 126 -10.58 4.86 -12.33
CA TYR A 126 -10.56 6.02 -11.44
C TYR A 126 -9.30 6.89 -11.62
N THR A 127 -8.17 6.28 -11.94
CA THR A 127 -6.93 7.02 -12.19
C THR A 127 -6.78 7.52 -13.62
N HIS A 128 -7.46 6.90 -14.58
CA HIS A 128 -7.51 7.32 -15.97
C HIS A 128 -8.42 8.55 -16.16
N ASN A 129 -9.60 8.54 -15.52
CA ASN A 129 -10.59 9.64 -15.59
C ASN A 129 -10.35 10.78 -14.59
N GLY A 130 -9.36 10.64 -13.71
CA GLY A 130 -8.99 11.69 -12.75
C GLY A 130 -8.41 12.91 -13.47
N LYS A 131 -9.23 13.94 -13.70
CA LYS A 131 -8.83 15.24 -14.25
C LYS A 131 -7.51 15.71 -13.61
N LYS A 132 -6.52 16.05 -14.46
CA LYS A 132 -5.21 16.58 -14.06
C LYS A 132 -5.37 17.97 -13.43
N TYR A 133 -5.80 18.04 -12.18
CA TYR A 133 -5.66 19.26 -11.39
C TYR A 133 -4.21 19.36 -10.92
N TYR A 134 -3.38 19.98 -11.74
CA TYR A 134 -2.07 20.46 -11.30
C TYR A 134 -2.31 21.69 -10.42
N ARG A 135 -2.10 21.53 -9.11
CA ARG A 135 -1.93 22.68 -8.22
C ARG A 135 -0.47 23.07 -8.33
N ALA A 136 -0.19 24.08 -9.16
CA ALA A 136 1.15 24.64 -9.26
C ALA A 136 1.59 25.15 -7.88
N LYS A 137 2.92 25.22 -7.63
CA LYS A 137 3.49 25.73 -6.37
C LYS A 137 2.95 27.11 -5.95
N ASN A 138 2.37 27.85 -6.89
CA ASN A 138 1.82 29.20 -6.71
C ASN A 138 0.31 29.20 -6.38
N GLY A 139 -0.27 28.08 -5.93
CA GLY A 139 -1.67 28.01 -5.48
C GLY A 139 -2.72 27.91 -6.58
N ARG A 140 -2.38 28.25 -7.84
CA ARG A 140 -3.27 28.17 -8.99
C ARG A 140 -3.54 26.73 -9.41
N VAL A 141 -4.83 26.39 -9.55
CA VAL A 141 -5.33 25.11 -10.04
C VAL A 141 -5.52 25.24 -11.53
N TYR A 142 -4.69 24.56 -12.33
CA TYR A 142 -4.89 24.51 -13.78
C TYR A 142 -5.66 23.23 -14.13
N SER A 143 -6.86 23.40 -14.67
CA SER A 143 -7.64 22.34 -15.30
C SER A 143 -7.18 22.23 -16.75
N ARG A 144 -6.47 21.15 -17.12
CA ARG A 144 -6.34 20.81 -18.54
C ARG A 144 -7.69 20.28 -19.01
N ARG A 145 -8.42 21.07 -19.81
CA ARG A 145 -9.49 20.57 -20.67
C ARG A 145 -8.90 19.57 -21.65
#